data_AF-A0A6C7TBA7-F1
#
_entry.id   AF-A0A6C7TBA7-F1
#
_cell.length_a   1.000
_cell.length_b   1.000
_cell.length_c   1.000
_cell.angle_alpha   90.00
_cell.angle_beta   90.00
_cell.angle_gamma   90.00
#
_symmetry.space_group_name_H-M   'P 1'
#
loop_
_entity.id
_entity.type
_entity.pdbx_description
1 polymer ?
#
loop_
_entity_poly.entity_id
_entity_poly.type
_entity_poly.pdbx_seq_one_letter_code
_entity_poly.pdbx_strand_id
1 'polypeptide(L)'
;MQINILNHFIKAYEDAYNIDFDKSFEGQIKMLCKKLNEPFMHPSYNLIQELEELSFSLDKNINIAIIGQFSSGKSTLLNLILKKECLPTGVVPVTFKPTFLRYADEYFLRVEFQDGSDEITHIEELAKYTDQRNNVKETKSLHIFAPIPLLKKITLVDTPGLNANEDDTLTTLKELQNIHAAIWLSLIDNAGKKSEEDAIKANLELLGENSLCVLNQKDKLSAQELENVLNYAKTVFSKYFKELIAISCKEAKDETKYEESNFNLLLDFLDNLDEKALKQKFTKRKMLHLCQVLEDENRLFVDIFDKLANQFQIYQEKLNSSFDDFIKEVQILNHQILNKLKSIGERIASEIFNCIKEKEAHFYKEAKGFLKKDLYVKYDYKAPFISSDDAFLAMFYNSDIMNKEFKKIKNEIYESFEKIKQKLKDFIDNLEKDILLFKAEFSNIQKDNILQSDKNFSELRAFCNASDEYFLKDFKELLFKSLLELDLFFEKLNLKAFANYANATKLSLAFFSRKINESRVLYELDSSEFTLFYPKKSEIYERVLTELNAYEFEALLINKPILVKISNHFLEQNTNIIQEKNKILDLKKVELQKRKEQILEVRSVLKEN
;
A
#
# COMPACT_ATOMS: atom_id res chain seq x y z
N MET A 1 6.18 48.82 -11.73
CA MET A 1 5.14 47.80 -12.00
C MET A 1 5.58 46.40 -11.53
N GLN A 2 6.75 45.89 -11.90
CA GLN A 2 7.25 44.58 -11.43
C GLN A 2 7.47 44.49 -9.90
N ILE A 3 8.06 45.52 -9.28
CA ILE A 3 8.21 45.57 -7.80
C ILE A 3 6.84 45.54 -7.10
N ASN A 4 5.84 46.21 -7.65
CA ASN A 4 4.49 46.18 -7.07
C ASN A 4 3.86 44.80 -7.18
N ILE A 5 4.05 44.07 -8.28
CA ILE A 5 3.55 42.69 -8.41
C ILE A 5 4.21 41.79 -7.35
N LEU A 6 5.53 41.91 -7.16
CA LEU A 6 6.24 41.16 -6.12
C LEU A 6 5.72 41.50 -4.73
N ASN A 7 5.52 42.79 -4.42
CA ASN A 7 5.00 43.22 -3.13
C ASN A 7 3.56 42.73 -2.89
N HIS A 8 2.70 42.73 -3.92
CA HIS A 8 1.35 42.18 -3.80
C HIS A 8 1.38 40.66 -3.60
N PHE A 9 2.28 39.95 -4.28
CA PHE A 9 2.46 38.51 -4.10
C PHE A 9 2.94 38.16 -2.70
N ILE A 10 3.98 38.85 -2.21
CA ILE A 10 4.51 38.68 -0.85
C ILE A 10 3.41 38.93 0.17
N LYS A 11 2.70 40.05 0.03
CA LYS A 11 1.62 40.40 0.96
C LYS A 11 0.49 39.37 0.94
N ALA A 12 0.04 38.93 -0.24
CA ALA A 12 -0.99 37.89 -0.34
C ALA A 12 -0.54 36.56 0.27
N TYR A 13 0.74 36.20 0.15
CA TYR A 13 1.32 35.01 0.79
C TYR A 13 1.38 35.15 2.31
N GLU A 14 1.84 36.31 2.81
CA GLU A 14 1.89 36.60 4.24
C GLU A 14 0.49 36.60 4.86
N ASP A 15 -0.48 37.27 4.22
CA ASP A 15 -1.86 37.33 4.68
C ASP A 15 -2.53 35.94 4.71
N ALA A 16 -2.15 35.02 3.81
CA ALA A 16 -2.69 33.66 3.76
C ALA A 16 -1.99 32.70 4.74
N TYR A 17 -0.66 32.73 4.83
CA TYR A 17 0.14 31.69 5.49
C TYR A 17 0.89 32.17 6.73
N ASN A 18 1.10 33.47 6.92
CA ASN A 18 1.83 34.04 8.05
C ASN A 18 0.91 34.89 8.95
N ILE A 19 -0.05 34.20 9.57
CA ILE A 19 -1.05 34.82 10.45
C ILE A 19 -0.63 34.52 11.88
N ASP A 20 -0.42 35.58 12.67
CA ASP A 20 -0.22 35.47 14.11
C ASP A 20 -1.56 35.28 14.82
N PHE A 21 -1.60 34.31 15.72
CA PHE A 21 -2.75 34.08 16.60
C PHE A 21 -2.40 34.53 18.02
N ASP A 22 -3.39 35.06 18.73
CA ASP A 22 -3.18 35.41 20.14
C ASP A 22 -2.97 34.17 21.03
N LYS A 23 -2.49 34.39 22.25
CA LYS A 23 -2.20 33.32 23.22
C LYS A 23 -3.43 32.81 23.97
N SER A 24 -4.63 33.31 23.65
CA SER A 24 -5.85 32.81 24.27
C SER A 24 -6.13 31.38 23.80
N PHE A 25 -7.02 30.69 24.51
CA PHE A 25 -7.50 29.37 24.07
C PHE A 25 -8.05 29.43 22.64
N GLU A 26 -8.77 30.50 22.29
CA GLU A 26 -9.37 30.66 20.98
C GLU A 26 -8.30 30.85 19.88
N GLY A 27 -7.32 31.72 20.13
CA GLY A 27 -6.16 31.89 19.24
C GLY A 27 -5.38 30.60 19.05
N GLN A 28 -5.19 29.82 20.13
CA GLN A 28 -4.56 28.50 20.04
C GLN A 28 -5.38 27.54 19.17
N ILE A 29 -6.70 27.43 19.35
CA ILE A 29 -7.52 26.55 18.51
C ILE A 29 -7.50 26.98 17.05
N LYS A 30 -7.59 28.29 16.76
CA LYS A 30 -7.49 28.83 15.40
C LYS A 30 -6.14 28.48 14.75
N MET A 31 -5.05 28.60 15.50
CA MET A 31 -3.72 28.16 15.07
C MET A 31 -3.68 26.66 14.76
N LEU A 32 -4.25 25.81 15.63
CA LEU A 32 -4.29 24.37 15.42
C LEU A 32 -5.14 23.98 14.20
N CYS A 33 -6.27 24.66 13.97
CA CYS A 33 -7.10 24.46 12.78
C CYS A 33 -6.32 24.80 11.52
N LYS A 34 -5.59 25.93 11.51
CA LYS A 34 -4.71 26.30 10.40
C LYS A 34 -3.65 25.22 10.12
N LYS A 35 -3.02 24.68 11.18
CA LYS A 35 -2.03 23.61 11.07
C LYS A 35 -2.55 22.35 10.40
N LEU A 36 -3.81 21.96 10.62
CA LEU A 36 -4.44 20.83 9.94
C LEU A 36 -4.92 21.18 8.53
N ASN A 37 -5.12 22.47 8.24
CA ASN A 37 -5.53 22.99 6.93
C ASN A 37 -4.36 23.40 6.02
N GLU A 38 -3.12 23.00 6.35
CA GLU A 38 -1.96 23.30 5.53
C GLU A 38 -2.03 22.58 4.17
N PRO A 39 -1.61 23.21 3.05
CA PRO A 39 -1.77 22.65 1.71
C PRO A 39 -1.17 21.25 1.52
N PHE A 40 -0.10 20.90 2.24
CA PHE A 40 0.57 19.60 2.11
C PHE A 40 -0.16 18.45 2.83
N MET A 41 -1.11 18.76 3.72
CA MET A 41 -2.00 17.79 4.36
C MET A 41 -3.09 17.30 3.40
N HIS A 42 -3.39 18.12 2.38
CA HIS A 42 -4.48 17.90 1.42
C HIS A 42 -5.84 17.64 2.09
N PRO A 43 -6.28 18.50 3.03
CA PRO A 43 -7.53 18.28 3.76
C PRO A 43 -8.72 18.15 2.79
N SER A 44 -9.69 17.30 3.14
CA SER A 44 -10.95 17.21 2.41
C SER A 44 -11.78 18.47 2.58
N TYR A 45 -12.71 18.72 1.65
CA TYR A 45 -13.66 19.83 1.79
C TYR A 45 -14.45 19.75 3.09
N ASN A 46 -14.91 18.56 3.47
CA ASN A 46 -15.64 18.33 4.73
C ASN A 46 -14.78 18.63 5.96
N LEU A 47 -13.51 18.25 5.97
CA LEU A 47 -12.60 18.59 7.07
C LEU A 47 -12.40 20.10 7.18
N ILE A 48 -12.24 20.80 6.06
CA ILE A 48 -12.13 22.27 6.05
C ILE A 48 -13.37 22.90 6.68
N GLN A 49 -14.57 22.48 6.25
CA GLN A 49 -15.83 22.97 6.82
C GLN A 49 -15.92 22.69 8.32
N GLU A 50 -15.55 21.49 8.78
CA GLU A 50 -15.57 21.15 10.20
C GLU A 50 -14.60 21.99 11.03
N LEU A 51 -13.41 22.30 10.50
CA LEU A 51 -12.44 23.18 11.15
C LEU A 51 -12.92 24.65 11.21
N GLU A 52 -13.54 25.13 10.14
CA GLU A 52 -14.16 26.47 10.08
C GLU A 52 -15.34 26.58 11.07
N GLU A 53 -16.21 25.57 11.10
CA GLU A 53 -17.30 25.49 12.07
C GLU A 53 -16.81 25.43 13.51
N LEU A 54 -15.74 24.66 13.77
CA LEU A 54 -15.12 24.57 15.08
C LEU A 54 -14.59 25.94 15.51
N SER A 55 -13.87 26.63 14.63
CA SER A 55 -13.38 27.99 14.88
C SER A 55 -14.53 28.97 15.15
N PHE A 56 -15.60 28.92 14.36
CA PHE A 56 -16.75 29.81 14.51
C PHE A 56 -17.60 29.46 15.74
N SER A 57 -17.58 28.21 16.20
CA SER A 57 -18.34 27.78 17.39
C SER A 57 -17.83 28.41 18.69
N LEU A 58 -16.57 28.86 18.72
CA LEU A 58 -15.96 29.51 19.89
C LEU A 58 -16.68 30.84 20.23
N ASP A 59 -17.17 31.52 19.19
CA ASP A 59 -17.87 32.81 19.29
C ASP A 59 -19.40 32.67 19.48
N LYS A 60 -19.95 31.44 19.40
CA LYS A 60 -21.39 31.17 19.51
C LYS A 60 -21.81 30.78 20.91
N ASN A 61 -23.10 30.92 21.23
CA ASN A 61 -23.68 30.38 22.46
C ASN A 61 -23.49 28.86 22.55
N ILE A 62 -23.37 28.34 23.77
CA ILE A 62 -23.33 26.88 23.98
C ILE A 62 -24.68 26.25 23.67
N ASN A 63 -24.65 25.15 22.94
CA ASN A 63 -25.83 24.33 22.65
C ASN A 63 -25.99 23.26 23.73
N ILE A 64 -27.17 23.24 24.36
CA ILE A 64 -27.56 22.26 25.37
C ILE A 64 -28.72 21.44 24.87
N ALA A 65 -28.53 20.14 24.69
CA ALA A 65 -29.58 19.25 24.22
C ALA A 65 -30.49 18.77 25.37
N ILE A 66 -31.80 18.73 25.12
CA ILE A 66 -32.76 18.07 26.01
C ILE A 66 -33.02 16.68 25.46
N ILE A 67 -32.55 15.67 26.18
CA ILE A 67 -32.60 14.25 25.78
C ILE A 67 -33.51 13.50 26.74
N GLY A 68 -34.30 12.56 26.25
CA GLY A 68 -35.13 11.73 27.13
C GLY A 68 -36.07 10.83 26.35
N GLN A 69 -36.65 9.85 27.03
CA GLN A 69 -37.63 8.94 26.43
C GLN A 69 -38.88 9.69 25.93
N PHE A 70 -39.65 9.03 25.08
CA PHE A 70 -40.94 9.56 24.64
C PHE A 70 -41.85 9.83 25.85
N SER A 71 -42.56 10.97 25.83
CA SER A 71 -43.44 11.40 26.92
C SER A 71 -42.77 11.62 28.29
N SER A 72 -41.45 11.89 28.36
CA SER A 72 -40.78 12.28 29.61
C SER A 72 -41.06 13.73 30.07
N GLY A 73 -41.80 14.49 29.26
CA GLY A 73 -42.16 15.89 29.54
C GLY A 73 -41.21 16.93 28.97
N LYS A 74 -40.41 16.59 27.94
CA LYS A 74 -39.46 17.52 27.29
C LYS A 74 -40.14 18.78 26.76
N SER A 75 -41.18 18.62 25.94
CA SER A 75 -41.93 19.77 25.40
C SER A 75 -42.57 20.60 26.51
N THR A 76 -43.06 19.96 27.58
CA THR A 76 -43.60 20.67 28.75
C THR A 76 -42.53 21.51 29.42
N LEU A 77 -41.34 20.93 29.65
CA LEU A 77 -40.21 21.64 30.24
C LEU A 77 -39.77 22.83 29.39
N LEU A 78 -39.66 22.63 28.07
CA LEU A 78 -39.26 23.69 27.13
C LEU A 78 -40.31 24.81 27.05
N ASN A 79 -41.61 24.49 27.07
CA ASN A 79 -42.68 25.48 27.12
C ASN A 79 -42.63 26.33 28.40
N LEU A 80 -42.25 25.75 29.54
CA LEU A 80 -42.03 26.50 30.79
C LEU A 80 -40.88 27.49 30.65
N ILE A 81 -39.74 27.05 30.10
CA ILE A 81 -38.58 27.93 29.85
C ILE A 81 -38.95 29.06 28.88
N LEU A 82 -39.73 28.75 27.84
CA LEU A 82 -40.24 29.72 26.87
C LEU A 82 -41.35 30.62 27.43
N LYS A 83 -41.88 30.35 28.64
CA LYS A 83 -43.05 31.04 29.21
C LYS A 83 -44.26 31.10 28.26
N LYS A 84 -44.33 30.18 27.29
CA LYS A 84 -45.35 30.12 26.24
C LYS A 84 -45.55 28.67 25.81
N GLU A 85 -46.81 28.25 25.72
CA GLU A 85 -47.16 26.91 25.23
C GLU A 85 -47.15 26.88 23.69
N CYS A 86 -45.98 26.66 23.09
CA CYS A 86 -45.83 26.58 21.63
C CYS A 86 -45.42 25.19 21.13
N LEU A 87 -44.63 24.44 21.91
CA LEU A 87 -44.25 23.07 21.57
C LEU A 87 -45.42 22.12 21.87
N PRO A 88 -45.74 21.18 20.97
CA PRO A 88 -46.86 20.27 21.16
C PRO A 88 -46.64 19.37 22.39
N THR A 89 -47.66 19.26 23.25
CA THR A 89 -47.66 18.41 24.45
C THR A 89 -48.77 17.36 24.33
N GLY A 90 -48.43 16.07 24.37
CA GLY A 90 -49.42 14.98 24.20
C GLY A 90 -48.80 13.58 24.09
N VAL A 91 -49.65 12.55 24.19
CA VAL A 91 -49.26 11.12 24.14
C VAL A 91 -49.07 10.63 22.70
N VAL A 92 -49.54 11.40 21.71
CA VAL A 92 -49.42 11.08 20.29
C VAL A 92 -48.06 11.57 19.79
N PRO A 93 -47.27 10.76 19.08
CA PRO A 93 -45.99 11.20 18.53
C PRO A 93 -46.19 12.37 17.55
N VAL A 94 -45.62 13.52 17.88
CA VAL A 94 -45.55 14.68 16.97
C VAL A 94 -44.08 14.81 16.55
N THR A 95 -43.84 14.71 15.25
CA THR A 95 -42.59 14.36 14.57
C THR A 95 -41.45 15.39 14.78
N PHE A 96 -40.28 14.99 15.32
CA PHE A 96 -39.06 14.48 14.65
C PHE A 96 -38.05 15.49 14.07
N LYS A 97 -38.26 16.81 14.21
CA LYS A 97 -37.28 17.81 13.74
C LYS A 97 -36.48 18.45 14.89
N PRO A 98 -35.15 18.60 14.77
CA PRO A 98 -34.36 19.29 15.78
C PRO A 98 -34.86 20.73 15.90
N THR A 99 -35.20 21.12 17.13
CA THR A 99 -35.77 22.44 17.43
C THR A 99 -34.85 23.22 18.34
N PHE A 100 -34.33 24.34 17.86
CA PHE A 100 -33.41 25.22 18.56
C PHE A 100 -34.16 26.39 19.20
N LEU A 101 -33.93 26.64 20.48
CA LEU A 101 -34.46 27.80 21.20
C LEU A 101 -33.34 28.80 21.41
N ARG A 102 -33.50 29.99 20.85
CA ARG A 102 -32.51 31.07 20.81
C ARG A 102 -33.09 32.36 21.37
N TYR A 103 -32.22 33.27 21.79
CA TYR A 103 -32.64 34.59 22.22
C TYR A 103 -33.01 35.49 21.04
N ALA A 104 -34.10 36.25 21.20
CA ALA A 104 -34.36 37.49 20.47
C ALA A 104 -35.22 38.42 21.33
N ASP A 105 -35.40 39.67 20.91
CA ASP A 105 -36.22 40.62 21.66
C ASP A 105 -37.74 40.37 21.49
N GLU A 106 -38.14 39.56 20.51
CA GLU A 106 -39.54 39.17 20.25
C GLU A 106 -39.66 37.66 19.95
N TYR A 107 -40.89 37.13 20.06
CA TYR A 107 -41.17 35.74 19.70
C TYR A 107 -41.34 35.58 18.18
N PHE A 108 -40.53 34.73 17.57
CA PHE A 108 -40.72 34.31 16.18
C PHE A 108 -40.17 32.90 15.94
N LEU A 109 -40.56 32.33 14.81
CA LEU A 109 -40.11 31.03 14.33
C LEU A 109 -39.34 31.22 13.03
N ARG A 110 -38.15 30.63 12.93
CA ARG A 110 -37.45 30.44 11.66
C ARG A 110 -37.46 28.96 11.30
N VAL A 111 -37.97 28.64 10.13
CA VAL A 111 -38.03 27.30 9.56
C VAL A 111 -36.92 27.17 8.52
N GLU A 112 -36.00 26.24 8.70
CA GLU A 112 -34.97 25.91 7.72
C GLU A 112 -35.43 24.67 6.95
N PHE A 113 -35.44 24.74 5.62
CA PHE A 113 -35.88 23.65 4.75
C PHE A 113 -34.70 22.84 4.20
N GLN A 114 -34.97 21.61 3.75
CA GLN A 114 -33.95 20.72 3.17
C GLN A 114 -33.31 21.27 1.88
N ASP A 115 -34.01 22.16 1.17
CA ASP A 115 -33.50 22.82 -0.03
C ASP A 115 -32.56 24.02 0.27
N GLY A 116 -32.31 24.28 1.55
CA GLY A 116 -31.46 25.38 2.03
C GLY A 116 -32.17 26.73 2.15
N SER A 117 -33.43 26.84 1.73
CA SER A 117 -34.24 28.05 1.96
C SER A 117 -34.70 28.13 3.42
N ASP A 118 -34.99 29.33 3.89
CA ASP A 118 -35.57 29.57 5.20
C ASP A 118 -36.77 30.52 5.15
N GLU A 119 -37.62 30.41 6.17
CA GLU A 119 -38.82 31.24 6.33
C GLU A 119 -38.90 31.73 7.78
N ILE A 120 -39.10 33.03 7.98
CA ILE A 120 -39.42 33.62 9.29
C ILE A 120 -40.93 33.82 9.36
N THR A 121 -41.56 33.25 10.38
CA THR A 121 -43.00 33.27 10.61
C THR A 121 -43.32 33.41 12.11
N HIS A 122 -44.62 33.47 12.43
CA HIS A 122 -45.13 33.52 13.79
C HIS A 122 -44.99 32.15 14.48
N ILE A 123 -44.71 32.18 15.79
CA ILE A 123 -44.49 30.95 16.58
C ILE A 123 -45.74 30.07 16.66
N GLU A 124 -46.94 30.65 16.52
CA GLU A 124 -48.21 29.95 16.47
C GLU A 124 -48.31 29.00 15.26
N GLU A 125 -47.52 29.23 14.21
CA GLU A 125 -47.46 28.37 13.04
C GLU A 125 -46.57 27.12 13.22
N LEU A 126 -45.91 26.94 14.37
CA LEU A 126 -45.00 25.81 14.61
C LEU A 126 -45.65 24.46 14.26
N ALA A 127 -46.91 24.27 14.65
CA ALA A 127 -47.67 23.04 14.41
C ALA A 127 -47.74 22.66 12.91
N LYS A 128 -47.82 23.66 12.03
CA LYS A 128 -47.87 23.50 10.56
C LYS A 128 -46.62 22.81 10.01
N TYR A 129 -45.46 23.14 10.58
CA TYR A 129 -44.14 22.67 10.13
C TYR A 129 -43.66 21.41 10.85
N THR A 130 -44.36 21.00 11.92
CA THR A 130 -44.11 19.73 12.63
C THR A 130 -44.94 18.55 12.09
N ASP A 131 -46.07 18.81 11.41
CA ASP A 131 -46.93 17.77 10.84
C ASP A 131 -46.54 17.47 9.38
N GLN A 132 -45.93 16.30 9.16
CA GLN A 132 -45.45 15.84 7.85
C GLN A 132 -46.57 15.56 6.83
N ARG A 133 -47.84 15.60 7.25
CA ARG A 133 -49.00 15.36 6.38
C ARG A 133 -49.43 16.58 5.56
N ASN A 134 -48.85 17.75 5.82
CA ASN A 134 -49.11 18.95 5.05
C ASN A 134 -48.18 18.99 3.82
N ASN A 135 -48.69 19.41 2.66
CA ASN A 135 -47.93 19.63 1.40
C ASN A 135 -46.96 20.84 1.50
N VAL A 136 -46.20 20.94 2.59
CA VAL A 136 -45.21 21.99 2.83
C VAL A 136 -43.84 21.46 2.40
N LYS A 137 -42.92 22.37 2.05
CA LYS A 137 -41.51 22.01 1.86
C LYS A 137 -40.99 21.23 3.07
N GLU A 138 -40.13 20.26 2.83
CA GLU A 138 -39.62 19.41 3.91
C GLU A 138 -38.72 20.21 4.86
N THR A 139 -39.15 20.32 6.11
CA THR A 139 -38.40 20.99 7.18
C THR A 139 -37.13 20.21 7.52
N LYS A 140 -35.99 20.91 7.55
CA LYS A 140 -34.71 20.42 8.06
C LYS A 140 -34.58 20.66 9.57
N SER A 141 -34.74 21.91 10.00
CA SER A 141 -34.66 22.29 11.42
C SER A 141 -35.61 23.45 11.74
N LEU A 142 -35.98 23.57 13.02
CA LEU A 142 -36.85 24.63 13.52
C LEU A 142 -36.06 25.49 14.52
N HIS A 143 -36.20 26.82 14.44
CA HIS A 143 -35.52 27.75 15.34
C HIS A 143 -36.56 28.68 15.97
N ILE A 144 -36.88 28.46 17.23
CA ILE A 144 -37.72 29.33 18.06
C ILE A 144 -36.84 30.42 18.64
N PHE A 145 -37.22 31.67 18.41
CA PHE A 145 -36.59 32.83 19.01
C PHE A 145 -37.52 33.42 20.05
N ALA A 146 -36.99 33.75 21.23
CA ALA A 146 -37.79 34.23 22.36
C ALA A 146 -37.03 35.21 23.28
N PRO A 147 -37.74 36.18 23.91
CA PRO A 147 -37.18 37.15 24.86
C PRO A 147 -36.94 36.55 26.25
N ILE A 148 -36.20 35.44 26.31
CA ILE A 148 -35.86 34.73 27.55
C ILE A 148 -34.39 34.99 27.89
N PRO A 149 -34.07 35.64 29.02
CA PRO A 149 -32.69 36.00 29.37
C PRO A 149 -31.70 34.84 29.38
N LEU A 150 -32.12 33.65 29.83
CA LEU A 150 -31.32 32.43 29.81
C LEU A 150 -30.77 32.12 28.40
N LEU A 151 -31.60 32.34 27.37
CA LEU A 151 -31.24 32.03 25.97
C LEU A 151 -30.17 32.99 25.41
N LYS A 152 -29.82 34.08 26.11
CA LYS A 152 -28.71 34.96 25.71
C LYS A 152 -27.37 34.26 25.82
N LYS A 153 -27.23 33.32 26.76
CA LYS A 153 -26.00 32.56 27.03
C LYS A 153 -26.01 31.18 26.39
N ILE A 154 -27.18 30.53 26.39
CA ILE A 154 -27.33 29.15 25.94
C ILE A 154 -28.35 29.04 24.82
N THR A 155 -28.17 28.08 23.92
CA THR A 155 -29.19 27.63 22.99
C THR A 155 -29.69 26.27 23.46
N LEU A 156 -30.99 26.13 23.72
CA LEU A 156 -31.56 24.83 24.05
C LEU A 156 -31.92 24.11 22.75
N VAL A 157 -31.65 22.81 22.69
CA VAL A 157 -31.94 21.99 21.52
C VAL A 157 -32.88 20.87 21.94
N ASP A 158 -34.11 20.90 21.45
CA ASP A 158 -35.01 19.77 21.60
C ASP A 158 -34.56 18.65 20.67
N THR A 159 -34.37 17.46 21.24
CA THR A 159 -33.94 16.28 20.50
C THR A 159 -35.11 15.31 20.33
N PRO A 160 -35.24 14.66 19.15
CA PRO A 160 -36.16 13.55 18.98
C PRO A 160 -35.99 12.51 20.10
N GLY A 161 -37.08 11.88 20.53
CA GLY A 161 -37.01 10.84 21.56
C GLY A 161 -36.12 9.67 21.11
N LEU A 162 -35.37 9.09 22.05
CA LEU A 162 -34.34 8.05 21.86
C LEU A 162 -34.79 6.73 21.18
N ASN A 163 -36.05 6.62 20.76
CA ASN A 163 -36.64 5.44 20.12
C ASN A 163 -37.07 5.74 18.66
N ALA A 164 -36.44 6.73 18.04
CA ALA A 164 -36.68 7.15 16.67
C ALA A 164 -36.03 6.19 15.65
N ASN A 165 -36.60 6.06 14.45
CA ASN A 165 -36.13 5.15 13.37
C ASN A 165 -34.64 5.34 13.02
N GLU A 166 -34.00 4.30 12.49
CA GLU A 166 -32.56 4.27 12.16
C GLU A 166 -32.13 5.39 11.17
N ASP A 167 -32.96 5.70 10.16
CA ASP A 167 -32.66 6.74 9.16
C ASP A 167 -32.71 8.19 9.72
N ASP A 168 -33.61 8.46 10.68
CA ASP A 168 -33.72 9.76 11.33
C ASP A 168 -32.60 9.99 12.36
N THR A 169 -32.03 8.90 12.88
CA THR A 169 -30.98 8.95 13.90
C THR A 169 -29.68 9.54 13.35
N LEU A 170 -29.28 9.20 12.11
CA LEU A 170 -28.08 9.76 11.46
C LEU A 170 -28.21 11.25 11.16
N THR A 171 -29.39 11.69 10.70
CA THR A 171 -29.67 13.11 10.43
C THR A 171 -29.72 13.90 11.74
N THR A 172 -30.34 13.34 12.76
CA THR A 172 -30.35 13.92 14.11
C THR A 172 -28.93 14.02 14.68
N LEU A 173 -28.12 12.96 14.60
CA LEU A 173 -26.73 12.97 15.08
C LEU A 173 -25.87 14.03 14.40
N LYS A 174 -26.05 14.27 13.09
CA LYS A 174 -25.38 15.37 12.38
C LYS A 174 -25.78 16.74 12.91
N GLU A 175 -27.07 16.99 13.13
CA GLU A 175 -27.53 18.27 13.68
C GLU A 175 -27.13 18.45 15.16
N LEU A 176 -26.96 17.34 15.87
CA LEU A 176 -26.51 17.29 17.26
C LEU A 176 -24.98 17.26 17.42
N GLN A 177 -24.21 17.29 16.32
CA GLN A 177 -22.74 17.19 16.35
C GLN A 177 -22.04 18.33 17.12
N ASN A 178 -22.75 19.44 17.33
CA ASN A 178 -22.26 20.65 18.00
C ASN A 178 -22.89 20.88 19.39
N ILE A 179 -23.29 19.80 20.09
CA ILE A 179 -23.76 19.86 21.48
C ILE A 179 -22.59 19.95 22.45
N HIS A 180 -22.70 20.87 23.41
CA HIS A 180 -21.70 21.09 24.45
C HIS A 180 -22.04 20.35 25.75
N ALA A 181 -23.33 20.23 26.06
CA ALA A 181 -23.86 19.51 27.22
C ALA A 181 -25.26 18.99 26.92
N ALA A 182 -25.73 18.00 27.69
CA ALA A 182 -27.11 17.56 27.59
C ALA A 182 -27.81 17.47 28.95
N ILE A 183 -29.12 17.69 28.94
CA ILE A 183 -30.03 17.44 30.05
C ILE A 183 -30.78 16.16 29.74
N TRP A 184 -30.56 15.14 30.56
CA TRP A 184 -31.30 13.89 30.50
C TRP A 184 -32.58 14.01 31.32
N LEU A 185 -33.71 14.14 30.64
CA LEU A 185 -35.02 14.24 31.25
C LEU A 185 -35.71 12.86 31.32
N SER A 186 -35.98 12.43 32.54
CA SER A 186 -36.67 11.18 32.85
C SER A 186 -37.85 11.40 33.78
N LEU A 187 -38.69 10.38 33.91
CA LEU A 187 -39.80 10.37 34.86
C LEU A 187 -39.32 9.80 36.19
N ILE A 188 -39.82 10.34 37.30
CA ILE A 188 -39.48 9.88 38.65
C ILE A 188 -39.76 8.37 38.83
N ASP A 189 -40.82 7.85 38.18
CA ASP A 189 -41.21 6.43 38.19
C ASP A 189 -40.21 5.50 37.47
N ASN A 190 -39.34 6.07 36.62
CA ASN A 190 -38.33 5.33 35.86
C ASN A 190 -36.93 5.41 36.48
N ALA A 191 -36.73 6.32 37.42
CA ALA A 191 -35.43 6.61 38.00
C ALA A 191 -34.74 5.34 38.51
N GLY A 192 -33.58 5.04 37.93
CA GLY A 192 -32.74 3.90 38.30
C GLY A 192 -33.16 2.55 37.70
N LYS A 193 -34.15 2.49 36.81
CA LYS A 193 -34.46 1.26 36.05
C LYS A 193 -33.34 0.94 35.05
N LYS A 194 -33.06 -0.35 34.87
CA LYS A 194 -32.03 -0.83 33.93
C LYS A 194 -32.27 -0.38 32.49
N SER A 195 -33.52 -0.34 32.03
CA SER A 195 -33.87 0.12 30.69
C SER A 195 -33.51 1.59 30.44
N GLU A 196 -33.54 2.42 31.48
CA GLU A 196 -33.10 3.81 31.40
C GLU A 196 -31.58 3.90 31.41
N GLU A 197 -30.92 3.13 32.29
CA GLU A 197 -29.46 3.07 32.34
C GLU A 197 -28.85 2.63 31.01
N ASP A 198 -29.46 1.65 30.33
CA ASP A 198 -29.01 1.17 29.03
C ASP A 198 -29.20 2.26 27.94
N ALA A 199 -30.27 3.06 28.01
CA ALA A 199 -30.47 4.20 27.12
C ALA A 199 -29.43 5.31 27.37
N ILE A 200 -29.07 5.58 28.63
CA ILE A 200 -28.00 6.53 29.00
C ILE A 200 -26.67 6.04 28.42
N LYS A 201 -26.34 4.75 28.60
CA LYS A 201 -25.10 4.15 28.08
C LYS A 201 -24.97 4.26 26.57
N ALA A 202 -26.07 4.01 25.85
CA ALA A 202 -26.09 4.11 24.39
C ALA A 202 -25.82 5.54 23.88
N ASN A 203 -26.02 6.58 24.71
CA ASN A 203 -25.91 7.99 24.33
C ASN A 203 -24.81 8.75 25.11
N LEU A 204 -23.86 8.03 25.71
CA LEU A 204 -22.79 8.61 26.52
C LEU A 204 -21.95 9.66 25.78
N GLU A 205 -21.75 9.48 24.47
CA GLU A 205 -21.02 10.44 23.63
C GLU A 205 -21.71 11.82 23.58
N LEU A 206 -23.05 11.85 23.61
CA LEU A 206 -23.86 13.08 23.60
C LEU A 206 -23.94 13.73 24.99
N LEU A 207 -23.94 12.93 26.06
CA LEU A 207 -24.12 13.40 27.44
C LEU A 207 -22.84 14.07 27.97
N GLY A 208 -21.67 13.47 27.76
CA GLY A 208 -20.41 14.04 28.26
C GLY A 208 -20.38 14.23 29.78
N GLU A 209 -19.27 14.77 30.31
CA GLU A 209 -19.02 14.81 31.77
C GLU A 209 -19.85 15.85 32.55
N ASN A 210 -20.42 16.85 31.85
CA ASN A 210 -21.14 17.97 32.48
C ASN A 210 -22.67 17.83 32.31
N SER A 211 -23.14 16.64 31.95
CA SER A 211 -24.56 16.39 31.78
C SER A 211 -25.33 16.42 33.10
N LEU A 212 -26.56 16.92 33.03
CA LEU A 212 -27.51 16.98 34.14
C LEU A 212 -28.58 15.90 33.96
N CYS A 213 -28.94 15.19 35.04
CA CYS A 213 -30.14 14.36 35.05
C CYS A 213 -31.30 15.10 35.74
N VAL A 214 -32.44 15.15 35.07
CA VAL A 214 -33.66 15.79 35.57
C VAL A 214 -34.77 14.75 35.69
N LEU A 215 -35.26 14.52 36.90
CA LEU A 215 -36.36 13.62 37.19
C LEU A 215 -37.66 14.41 37.33
N ASN A 216 -38.53 14.31 36.33
CA ASN A 216 -39.80 15.03 36.27
C ASN A 216 -40.92 14.28 37.02
N GLN A 217 -42.01 14.99 37.33
CA GLN A 217 -43.21 14.50 38.01
C GLN A 217 -43.01 14.17 39.49
N LYS A 218 -42.16 14.91 40.20
CA LYS A 218 -41.96 14.70 41.64
C LYS A 218 -43.26 14.86 42.47
N ASP A 219 -44.25 15.59 41.95
CA ASP A 219 -45.56 15.82 42.56
C ASP A 219 -46.38 14.55 42.78
N LYS A 220 -45.97 13.42 42.18
CA LYS A 220 -46.58 12.11 42.40
C LYS A 220 -46.13 11.41 43.68
N LEU A 221 -45.03 11.86 44.29
CA LEU A 221 -44.42 11.21 45.44
C LEU A 221 -44.56 12.06 46.70
N SER A 222 -44.69 11.40 47.85
CA SER A 222 -44.48 12.05 49.14
C SER A 222 -43.01 12.43 49.34
N ALA A 223 -42.73 13.33 50.29
CA ALA A 223 -41.35 13.76 50.59
C ALA A 223 -40.41 12.58 50.92
N GLN A 224 -40.92 11.57 51.64
CA GLN A 224 -40.13 10.40 52.03
C GLN A 224 -39.89 9.42 50.87
N GLU A 225 -40.89 9.24 49.99
CA GLU A 225 -40.72 8.45 48.77
C GLU A 225 -39.74 9.11 47.79
N LEU A 226 -39.83 10.44 47.64
CA LEU A 226 -38.93 11.21 46.81
C LEU A 226 -37.48 11.07 47.27
N GLU A 227 -37.23 11.15 48.58
CA GLU A 227 -35.89 10.97 49.15
C GLU A 227 -35.32 9.57 48.86
N ASN A 228 -36.14 8.52 49.00
CA ASN A 228 -35.74 7.15 48.67
C ASN A 228 -35.38 6.98 47.18
N VAL A 229 -36.22 7.51 46.28
CA VAL A 229 -35.97 7.46 44.83
C VAL A 229 -34.71 8.24 44.46
N LEU A 230 -34.52 9.43 45.04
CA LEU A 230 -33.31 10.24 44.80
C LEU A 230 -32.04 9.55 45.27
N ASN A 231 -32.05 8.90 46.44
CA ASN A 231 -30.89 8.17 46.97
C ASN A 231 -30.54 6.97 46.07
N TYR A 232 -31.55 6.24 45.60
CA TYR A 232 -31.34 5.14 44.66
C TYR A 232 -30.82 5.65 43.31
N ALA A 233 -31.47 6.66 42.73
CA ALA A 233 -31.08 7.24 41.44
C ALA A 233 -29.66 7.83 41.49
N LYS A 234 -29.29 8.51 42.57
CA LYS A 234 -27.91 8.99 42.79
C LYS A 234 -26.91 7.84 42.81
N THR A 235 -27.24 6.71 43.43
CA THR A 235 -26.36 5.54 43.45
C THR A 235 -26.12 4.97 42.04
N VAL A 236 -27.16 4.94 41.20
CA VAL A 236 -27.09 4.38 39.84
C VAL A 236 -26.50 5.36 38.82
N PHE A 237 -26.88 6.65 38.91
CA PHE A 237 -26.62 7.66 37.87
C PHE A 237 -25.48 8.63 38.16
N SER A 238 -24.93 8.66 39.38
CA SER A 238 -23.77 9.52 39.73
C SER A 238 -22.52 9.24 38.90
N LYS A 239 -22.38 8.03 38.33
CA LYS A 239 -21.31 7.69 37.38
C LYS A 239 -21.48 8.32 35.99
N TYR A 240 -22.65 8.88 35.68
CA TYR A 240 -22.99 9.42 34.36
C TYR A 240 -23.25 10.92 34.38
N PHE A 241 -23.82 11.44 35.47
CA PHE A 241 -24.25 12.82 35.56
C PHE A 241 -23.56 13.51 36.74
N LYS A 242 -23.15 14.76 36.51
CA LYS A 242 -22.55 15.61 37.55
C LYS A 242 -23.55 15.92 38.65
N GLU A 243 -24.82 16.10 38.26
CA GLU A 243 -25.88 16.53 39.15
C GLU A 243 -27.20 15.86 38.77
N LEU A 244 -28.07 15.70 39.77
CA LEU A 244 -29.39 15.09 39.62
C LEU A 244 -30.43 15.94 40.37
N ILE A 245 -31.41 16.45 39.64
CA ILE A 245 -32.46 17.34 40.16
C ILE A 245 -33.82 16.71 39.90
N ALA A 246 -34.65 16.55 40.93
CA ALA A 246 -36.06 16.20 40.74
C ALA A 246 -36.91 17.47 40.66
N ILE A 247 -37.76 17.58 39.65
CA ILE A 247 -38.65 18.73 39.40
C ILE A 247 -40.12 18.30 39.20
N SER A 248 -41.04 19.25 39.30
CA SER A 248 -42.40 19.10 38.77
C SER A 248 -42.69 20.19 37.75
N CYS A 249 -42.67 19.83 36.46
CA CYS A 249 -43.11 20.75 35.41
C CYS A 249 -44.60 21.13 35.53
N LYS A 250 -45.41 20.31 36.21
CA LYS A 250 -46.83 20.57 36.39
C LYS A 250 -47.06 21.69 37.40
N GLU A 251 -46.37 21.63 38.54
CA GLU A 251 -46.43 22.67 39.58
C GLU A 251 -45.78 23.96 39.11
N ALA A 252 -44.67 23.85 38.37
CA ALA A 252 -43.96 24.98 37.78
C ALA A 252 -44.73 25.73 36.68
N LYS A 253 -45.98 25.37 36.35
CA LYS A 253 -46.83 26.24 35.52
C LYS A 253 -47.26 27.50 36.26
N ASP A 254 -47.28 27.45 37.59
CA ASP A 254 -47.52 28.60 38.46
C ASP A 254 -46.17 29.13 38.96
N GLU A 255 -45.81 30.37 38.57
CA GLU A 255 -44.54 30.99 38.95
C GLU A 255 -44.34 31.08 40.47
N THR A 256 -45.44 31.12 41.24
CA THR A 256 -45.36 31.15 42.71
C THR A 256 -44.85 29.84 43.32
N LYS A 257 -44.89 28.74 42.56
CA LYS A 257 -44.48 27.39 42.99
C LYS A 257 -43.13 26.96 42.45
N TYR A 258 -42.32 27.88 41.91
CA TYR A 258 -41.01 27.53 41.35
C TYR A 258 -40.05 26.94 42.38
N GLU A 259 -40.15 27.37 43.63
CA GLU A 259 -39.38 26.82 44.75
C GLU A 259 -39.89 25.43 45.11
N GLU A 260 -41.20 25.28 45.33
CA GLU A 260 -41.83 23.98 45.66
C GLU A 260 -41.61 22.94 44.56
N SER A 261 -41.60 23.34 43.29
CA SER A 261 -41.41 22.45 42.14
C SER A 261 -39.94 22.15 41.82
N ASN A 262 -38.99 22.76 42.54
CA ASN A 262 -37.54 22.76 42.26
C ASN A 262 -37.15 23.30 40.87
N PHE A 263 -38.04 24.05 40.19
CA PHE A 263 -37.73 24.58 38.88
C PHE A 263 -36.62 25.65 38.92
N ASN A 264 -36.55 26.43 40.01
CA ASN A 264 -35.45 27.37 40.24
C ASN A 264 -34.08 26.68 40.27
N LEU A 265 -33.98 25.48 40.86
CA LEU A 265 -32.70 24.75 40.88
C LEU A 265 -32.21 24.40 39.47
N LEU A 266 -33.13 24.07 38.56
CA LEU A 266 -32.79 23.83 37.16
C LEU A 266 -32.36 25.12 36.45
N LEU A 267 -33.08 26.22 36.64
CA LEU A 267 -32.73 27.51 36.06
C LEU A 267 -31.38 28.00 36.58
N ASP A 268 -31.15 27.92 37.89
CA ASP A 268 -29.89 28.28 38.55
C ASP A 268 -28.74 27.42 38.03
N PHE A 269 -28.95 26.12 37.84
CA PHE A 269 -27.94 25.25 37.23
C PHE A 269 -27.56 25.73 35.83
N LEU A 270 -28.56 26.02 34.99
CA LEU A 270 -28.34 26.46 33.61
C LEU A 270 -27.69 27.84 33.52
N ASP A 271 -28.05 28.76 34.42
CA ASP A 271 -27.47 30.11 34.48
C ASP A 271 -26.02 30.13 34.99
N ASN A 272 -25.64 29.14 35.82
CA ASN A 272 -24.32 28.98 36.41
C ASN A 272 -23.40 28.02 35.63
N LEU A 273 -23.80 27.58 34.43
CA LEU A 273 -22.93 26.77 33.59
C LEU A 273 -21.67 27.54 33.19
N ASP A 274 -20.52 26.90 33.35
CA ASP A 274 -19.25 27.42 32.87
C ASP A 274 -19.17 27.23 31.35
N GLU A 275 -19.69 28.23 30.63
CA GLU A 275 -19.70 28.31 29.17
C GLU A 275 -18.30 28.08 28.58
N LYS A 276 -17.29 28.71 29.20
CA LYS A 276 -15.91 28.64 28.73
C LYS A 276 -15.36 27.24 28.87
N ALA A 277 -15.54 26.60 30.03
CA ALA A 277 -15.07 25.22 30.23
C ALA A 277 -15.77 24.23 29.29
N LEU A 278 -17.08 24.40 29.05
CA LEU A 278 -17.86 23.56 28.13
C LEU A 278 -17.36 23.68 26.68
N LYS A 279 -17.18 24.91 26.19
CA LYS A 279 -16.60 25.18 24.86
C LYS A 279 -15.21 24.58 24.73
N GLN A 280 -14.36 24.75 25.74
CA GLN A 280 -13.01 24.22 25.74
C GLN A 280 -12.99 22.69 25.64
N LYS A 281 -13.79 22.00 26.47
CA LYS A 281 -13.89 20.53 26.44
C LYS A 281 -14.44 20.02 25.11
N PHE A 282 -15.53 20.60 24.62
CA PHE A 282 -16.12 20.25 23.34
C PHE A 282 -15.10 20.38 22.20
N THR A 283 -14.44 21.53 22.14
CA THR A 283 -13.48 21.84 21.08
C THR A 283 -12.31 20.88 21.09
N LYS A 284 -11.73 20.60 22.26
CA LYS A 284 -10.65 19.62 22.41
C LYS A 284 -11.09 18.23 21.95
N ARG A 285 -12.26 17.77 22.39
CA ARG A 285 -12.80 16.45 22.00
C ARG A 285 -12.96 16.35 20.48
N LYS A 286 -13.59 17.36 19.86
CA LYS A 286 -13.81 17.39 18.41
C LYS A 286 -12.48 17.42 17.65
N MET A 287 -11.54 18.28 18.06
CA MET A 287 -10.21 18.37 17.45
C MET A 287 -9.41 17.06 17.59
N LEU A 288 -9.47 16.40 18.76
CA LEU A 288 -8.85 15.09 18.96
C LEU A 288 -9.45 14.01 18.05
N HIS A 289 -10.77 14.04 17.83
CA HIS A 289 -11.43 13.14 16.89
C HIS A 289 -10.95 13.39 15.44
N LEU A 290 -10.87 14.66 15.00
CA LEU A 290 -10.33 15.00 13.68
C LEU A 290 -8.88 14.50 13.52
N CYS A 291 -8.03 14.72 14.53
CA CYS A 291 -6.66 14.20 14.52
C CYS A 291 -6.62 12.67 14.43
N GLN A 292 -7.52 11.96 15.13
CA GLN A 292 -7.58 10.51 15.10
C GLN A 292 -7.91 9.98 13.69
N VAL A 293 -8.89 10.59 13.01
CA VAL A 293 -9.25 10.21 11.63
C VAL A 293 -8.08 10.41 10.66
N LEU A 294 -7.36 11.53 10.79
CA LEU A 294 -6.17 11.81 9.98
C LEU A 294 -4.99 10.87 10.29
N GLU A 295 -4.82 10.50 11.57
CA GLU A 295 -3.79 9.54 12.00
C GLU A 295 -4.10 8.13 11.47
N ASP A 296 -5.38 7.73 11.48
CA ASP A 296 -5.82 6.45 10.93
C ASP A 296 -5.63 6.37 9.41
N GLU A 297 -5.92 7.45 8.67
CA GLU A 297 -5.57 7.58 7.25
C GLU A 297 -4.05 7.43 7.02
N ASN A 298 -3.25 8.18 7.80
CA ASN A 298 -1.80 8.16 7.65
C ASN A 298 -1.22 6.77 7.92
N ARG A 299 -1.71 6.11 8.97
CA ARG A 299 -1.31 4.74 9.34
C ARG A 299 -1.65 3.75 8.24
N LEU A 300 -2.86 3.81 7.67
CA LEU A 300 -3.25 2.97 6.54
C LEU A 300 -2.26 3.10 5.38
N PHE A 301 -1.84 4.31 5.04
CA PHE A 301 -0.92 4.53 3.92
C PHE A 301 0.49 4.00 4.23
N VAL A 302 0.97 4.17 5.46
CA VAL A 302 2.24 3.58 5.92
C VAL A 302 2.18 2.06 5.80
N ASP A 303 1.12 1.43 6.29
CA ASP A 303 0.93 -0.02 6.26
C ASP A 303 0.93 -0.57 4.82
N ILE A 304 0.34 0.17 3.87
CA ILE A 304 0.35 -0.19 2.44
C ILE A 304 1.78 -0.18 1.89
N PHE A 305 2.58 0.86 2.17
CA PHE A 305 3.96 0.93 1.72
C PHE A 305 4.87 -0.07 2.43
N ASP A 306 4.61 -0.37 3.70
CA ASP A 306 5.30 -1.43 4.45
C ASP A 306 5.00 -2.81 3.86
N LYS A 307 3.74 -3.07 3.47
CA LYS A 307 3.36 -4.31 2.79
C LYS A 307 4.16 -4.52 1.50
N LEU A 308 4.30 -3.49 0.68
CA LEU A 308 5.09 -3.55 -0.56
C LEU A 308 6.59 -3.72 -0.30
N ALA A 309 7.15 -2.99 0.66
CA ALA A 309 8.56 -3.16 1.06
C ALA A 309 8.85 -4.59 1.55
N ASN A 310 7.92 -5.16 2.33
CA ASN A 310 8.03 -6.53 2.81
C ASN A 310 7.95 -7.56 1.67
N GLN A 311 7.14 -7.32 0.62
CA GLN A 311 7.13 -8.17 -0.57
C GLN A 311 8.50 -8.21 -1.25
N PHE A 312 9.17 -7.06 -1.39
CA PHE A 312 10.54 -7.02 -1.92
C PHE A 312 11.55 -7.75 -1.04
N GLN A 313 11.42 -7.62 0.29
CA GLN A 313 12.27 -8.34 1.22
C GLN A 313 12.09 -9.86 1.09
N ILE A 314 10.85 -10.35 1.07
CA ILE A 314 10.53 -11.77 0.89
C ILE A 314 11.09 -12.28 -0.44
N TYR A 315 10.92 -11.51 -1.52
CA TYR A 315 11.49 -11.83 -2.82
C TYR A 315 13.02 -11.96 -2.75
N GLN A 316 13.70 -11.00 -2.10
CA GLN A 316 15.16 -11.01 -1.95
C GLN A 316 15.65 -12.22 -1.15
N GLU A 317 14.98 -12.55 -0.05
CA GLU A 317 15.32 -13.71 0.78
C GLU A 317 15.13 -15.02 0.01
N LYS A 318 14.03 -15.16 -0.74
CA LYS A 318 13.77 -16.32 -1.60
C LYS A 318 14.78 -16.44 -2.73
N LEU A 319 15.14 -15.32 -3.36
CA LEU A 319 16.14 -15.27 -4.42
C LEU A 319 17.48 -15.75 -3.87
N ASN A 320 17.98 -15.13 -2.79
CA ASN A 320 19.26 -15.46 -2.17
C ASN A 320 19.34 -16.93 -1.73
N SER A 321 18.31 -17.43 -1.05
CA SER A 321 18.27 -18.82 -0.56
C SER A 321 18.25 -19.86 -1.69
N SER A 322 17.63 -19.54 -2.83
CA SER A 322 17.56 -20.44 -3.99
C SER A 322 18.78 -20.31 -4.92
N PHE A 323 19.52 -19.19 -4.84
CA PHE A 323 20.56 -18.89 -5.81
C PHE A 323 21.81 -19.74 -5.65
N ASP A 324 22.17 -20.12 -4.42
CA ASP A 324 23.33 -20.96 -4.16
C ASP A 324 23.22 -22.32 -4.86
N ASP A 325 22.05 -22.94 -4.79
CA ASP A 325 21.79 -24.21 -5.47
C ASP A 325 21.69 -24.04 -6.99
N PHE A 326 21.10 -22.94 -7.44
CA PHE A 326 21.10 -22.58 -8.87
C PHE A 326 22.52 -22.42 -9.43
N ILE A 327 23.43 -21.76 -8.71
CA ILE A 327 24.84 -21.62 -9.13
C ILE A 327 25.54 -22.98 -9.20
N LYS A 328 25.31 -23.87 -8.23
CA LYS A 328 25.87 -25.24 -8.27
C LYS A 328 25.39 -25.99 -9.52
N GLU A 329 24.11 -25.89 -9.86
CA GLU A 329 23.58 -26.50 -11.09
C GLU A 329 24.22 -25.93 -12.35
N VAL A 330 24.42 -24.62 -12.41
CA VAL A 330 25.11 -23.96 -13.53
C VAL A 330 26.57 -24.42 -13.65
N GLN A 331 27.26 -24.58 -12.51
CA GLN A 331 28.62 -25.13 -12.49
C GLN A 331 28.66 -26.59 -12.98
N ILE A 332 27.71 -27.41 -12.55
CA ILE A 332 27.57 -28.80 -13.04
C ILE A 332 27.38 -28.80 -14.56
N LEU A 333 26.53 -27.91 -15.09
CA LEU A 333 26.33 -27.78 -16.53
C LEU A 333 27.63 -27.40 -17.26
N ASN A 334 28.42 -26.47 -16.73
CA ASN A 334 29.72 -26.10 -17.33
C ASN A 334 30.63 -27.32 -17.51
N HIS A 335 30.75 -28.14 -16.46
CA HIS A 335 31.54 -29.37 -16.53
C HIS A 335 30.94 -30.39 -17.51
N GLN A 336 29.61 -30.54 -17.53
CA GLN A 336 28.93 -31.44 -18.47
C GLN A 336 29.18 -31.02 -19.92
N ILE A 337 29.09 -29.74 -20.25
CA ILE A 337 29.36 -29.23 -21.60
C ILE A 337 30.80 -29.56 -22.00
N LEU A 338 31.78 -29.27 -21.15
CA LEU A 338 33.19 -29.53 -21.45
C LEU A 338 33.46 -31.03 -21.64
N ASN A 339 32.90 -31.88 -20.78
CA ASN A 339 33.06 -33.33 -20.88
C ASN A 339 32.40 -33.89 -22.16
N LYS A 340 31.23 -33.39 -22.54
CA LYS A 340 30.55 -33.75 -23.78
C LYS A 340 31.36 -33.31 -25.00
N LEU A 341 31.96 -32.12 -24.96
CA LEU A 341 32.86 -31.65 -26.02
C LEU A 341 34.12 -32.51 -26.16
N LYS A 342 34.75 -32.86 -25.03
CA LYS A 342 35.90 -33.78 -25.00
C LYS A 342 35.53 -35.17 -25.53
N SER A 343 34.35 -35.68 -25.19
CA SER A 343 33.82 -36.95 -25.71
C SER A 343 33.62 -36.94 -27.24
N ILE A 344 33.11 -35.84 -27.80
CA ILE A 344 33.05 -35.66 -29.27
C ILE A 344 34.46 -35.73 -29.88
N GLY A 345 35.42 -35.03 -29.28
CA GLY A 345 36.81 -35.05 -29.73
C GLY A 345 37.43 -36.45 -29.68
N GLU A 346 37.18 -37.21 -28.62
CA GLU A 346 37.68 -38.57 -28.44
C GLU A 346 37.06 -39.54 -29.45
N ARG A 347 35.76 -39.38 -29.73
CA ARG A 347 35.05 -40.16 -30.75
C ARG A 347 35.65 -39.94 -32.13
N ILE A 348 35.84 -38.68 -32.53
CA ILE A 348 36.47 -38.32 -33.81
C ILE A 348 37.91 -38.86 -33.87
N ALA A 349 38.71 -38.65 -32.83
CA ALA A 349 40.10 -39.10 -32.81
C ALA A 349 40.24 -40.62 -32.92
N SER A 350 39.33 -41.37 -32.29
CA SER A 350 39.29 -42.84 -32.39
C SER A 350 39.00 -43.30 -33.81
N GLU A 351 38.04 -42.68 -34.49
CA GLU A 351 37.69 -43.01 -35.88
C GLU A 351 38.80 -42.61 -36.87
N ILE A 352 39.44 -41.44 -36.68
CA ILE A 352 40.61 -41.06 -37.47
C ILE A 352 41.73 -42.10 -37.30
N PHE A 353 42.02 -42.52 -36.07
CA PHE A 353 43.06 -43.50 -35.78
C PHE A 353 42.76 -44.85 -36.45
N ASN A 354 41.50 -45.31 -36.42
CA ASN A 354 41.07 -46.55 -37.07
C ASN A 354 41.19 -46.50 -38.61
N CYS A 355 41.20 -45.30 -39.20
CA CYS A 355 41.37 -45.12 -40.64
C CYS A 355 42.84 -45.11 -41.10
N ILE A 356 43.81 -45.07 -40.16
CA ILE A 356 45.24 -45.15 -40.49
C ILE A 356 45.57 -46.61 -40.81
N LYS A 357 46.07 -46.86 -42.02
CA LYS A 357 46.47 -48.18 -42.52
C LYS A 357 47.96 -48.20 -42.84
N GLU A 358 48.57 -49.37 -42.85
CA GLU A 358 49.89 -49.54 -43.46
C GLU A 358 49.75 -49.80 -44.95
N LYS A 359 50.60 -49.16 -45.76
CA LYS A 359 50.69 -49.39 -47.20
C LYS A 359 52.15 -49.68 -47.57
N GLU A 360 52.34 -50.66 -48.45
CA GLU A 360 53.64 -50.95 -49.05
C GLU A 360 54.11 -49.75 -49.88
N ALA A 361 55.36 -49.33 -49.66
CA ALA A 361 56.01 -48.21 -50.32
C ALA A 361 57.45 -48.59 -50.69
N HIS A 362 58.05 -47.83 -51.60
CA HIS A 362 59.40 -48.08 -52.05
C HIS A 362 60.11 -46.81 -52.47
N PHE A 363 61.42 -46.75 -52.27
CA PHE A 363 62.27 -45.69 -52.78
C PHE A 363 63.55 -46.26 -53.42
N TYR A 364 64.23 -45.42 -54.18
CA TYR A 364 65.43 -45.78 -54.93
C TYR A 364 66.60 -44.92 -54.44
N LYS A 365 67.71 -45.56 -54.02
CA LYS A 365 68.97 -44.88 -53.69
C LYS A 365 70.07 -45.31 -54.66
N GLU A 366 70.95 -44.38 -55.00
CA GLU A 366 72.07 -44.63 -55.91
C GLU A 366 73.06 -45.63 -55.27
N ALA A 367 73.47 -46.64 -56.02
CA ALA A 367 74.38 -47.69 -55.57
C ALA A 367 75.80 -47.14 -55.45
N LYS A 368 76.35 -47.09 -54.23
CA LYS A 368 77.76 -46.71 -54.01
C LYS A 368 78.68 -47.90 -54.34
N GLY A 369 79.27 -47.93 -55.54
CA GLY A 369 80.21 -48.97 -55.97
C GLY A 369 81.22 -48.51 -57.04
N PHE A 370 82.44 -49.04 -57.01
CA PHE A 370 83.62 -48.48 -57.71
C PHE A 370 83.61 -48.62 -59.26
N LEU A 371 82.63 -49.30 -59.87
CA LEU A 371 82.58 -49.58 -61.32
C LEU A 371 81.18 -49.46 -61.95
N LYS A 372 80.25 -48.73 -61.30
CA LYS A 372 78.85 -48.68 -61.71
C LYS A 372 78.32 -47.24 -61.60
N LYS A 373 78.25 -46.52 -62.73
CA LYS A 373 77.48 -45.27 -62.84
C LYS A 373 76.02 -45.60 -63.16
N ASP A 374 75.08 -44.86 -62.58
CA ASP A 374 73.63 -44.89 -62.85
C ASP A 374 72.87 -46.19 -62.47
N LEU A 375 73.25 -46.85 -61.36
CA LEU A 375 72.47 -47.96 -60.80
C LEU A 375 71.76 -47.55 -59.51
N TYR A 376 70.43 -47.65 -59.52
CA TYR A 376 69.60 -47.43 -58.34
C TYR A 376 69.18 -48.76 -57.72
N VAL A 377 69.24 -48.85 -56.38
CA VAL A 377 68.74 -49.99 -55.61
C VAL A 377 67.37 -49.64 -55.04
N LYS A 378 66.39 -50.52 -55.27
CA LYS A 378 65.05 -50.43 -54.70
C LYS A 378 65.07 -50.88 -53.24
N TYR A 379 64.49 -50.08 -52.35
CA TYR A 379 64.25 -50.42 -50.96
C TYR A 379 62.74 -50.43 -50.70
N ASP A 380 62.21 -51.60 -50.34
CA ASP A 380 60.81 -51.79 -49.98
C ASP A 380 60.62 -51.57 -48.48
N TYR A 381 59.52 -50.90 -48.09
CA TYR A 381 59.19 -50.63 -46.70
C TYR A 381 57.68 -50.41 -46.52
N LYS A 382 57.21 -50.47 -45.28
CA LYS A 382 55.83 -50.14 -44.92
C LYS A 382 55.74 -48.73 -44.39
N ALA A 383 54.78 -47.96 -44.89
CA ALA A 383 54.51 -46.60 -44.44
C ALA A 383 53.07 -46.49 -43.91
N PRO A 384 52.83 -45.66 -42.88
CA PRO A 384 51.48 -45.29 -42.53
C PRO A 384 50.83 -44.51 -43.68
N PHE A 385 49.55 -44.71 -43.89
CA PHE A 385 48.75 -44.10 -44.93
C PHE A 385 47.33 -43.82 -44.43
N ILE A 386 46.82 -42.64 -44.74
CA ILE A 386 45.43 -42.28 -44.50
C ILE A 386 44.90 -41.48 -45.70
N SER A 387 43.77 -41.94 -46.25
CA SER A 387 43.01 -41.18 -47.25
C SER A 387 42.05 -40.26 -46.51
N SER A 388 42.32 -38.95 -46.53
CA SER A 388 41.52 -37.96 -45.80
C SER A 388 40.06 -37.95 -46.27
N ASP A 389 39.83 -38.04 -47.58
CA ASP A 389 38.48 -37.98 -48.16
C ASP A 389 37.70 -39.26 -47.87
N ASP A 390 38.30 -40.44 -48.09
CA ASP A 390 37.62 -41.72 -47.84
C ASP A 390 37.30 -41.90 -46.36
N ALA A 391 38.22 -41.50 -45.47
CA ALA A 391 37.99 -41.52 -44.03
C ALA A 391 36.84 -40.59 -43.63
N PHE A 392 36.80 -39.37 -44.18
CA PHE A 392 35.71 -38.43 -43.91
C PHE A 392 34.36 -38.96 -44.42
N LEU A 393 34.32 -39.50 -45.65
CA LEU A 393 33.13 -40.13 -46.21
C LEU A 393 32.65 -41.30 -45.35
N ALA A 394 33.55 -42.15 -44.88
CA ALA A 394 33.22 -43.26 -43.99
C ALA A 394 32.58 -42.79 -42.67
N MET A 395 33.09 -41.70 -42.08
CA MET A 395 32.65 -41.20 -40.78
C MET A 395 31.30 -40.48 -40.82
N PHE A 396 30.98 -39.75 -41.89
CA PHE A 396 29.82 -38.84 -41.92
C PHE A 396 28.84 -39.00 -43.08
N TYR A 397 29.23 -39.67 -44.17
CA TYR A 397 28.36 -39.87 -45.34
C TYR A 397 27.88 -41.31 -45.48
N ASN A 398 28.79 -42.28 -45.30
CA ASN A 398 28.47 -43.70 -45.40
C ASN A 398 27.76 -44.22 -44.13
N SER A 399 27.92 -43.50 -43.01
CA SER A 399 27.27 -43.79 -41.73
C SER A 399 26.78 -42.50 -41.09
N ASP A 400 25.56 -42.53 -40.55
CA ASP A 400 24.94 -41.38 -39.86
C ASP A 400 25.04 -41.48 -38.32
N ILE A 401 25.77 -42.48 -37.81
CA ILE A 401 25.84 -42.76 -36.37
C ILE A 401 26.43 -41.57 -35.61
N MET A 402 27.57 -41.03 -36.08
CA MET A 402 28.24 -39.90 -35.42
C MET A 402 27.42 -38.61 -35.49
N ASN A 403 26.79 -38.32 -36.64
CA ASN A 403 25.93 -37.14 -36.78
C ASN A 403 24.76 -37.20 -35.78
N LYS A 404 24.09 -38.36 -35.66
CA LYS A 404 22.98 -38.56 -34.71
C LYS A 404 23.45 -38.42 -33.27
N GLU A 405 24.59 -39.00 -32.92
CA GLU A 405 25.20 -38.91 -31.59
C GLU A 405 25.50 -37.44 -31.22
N PHE A 406 26.20 -36.71 -32.09
CA PHE A 406 26.57 -35.32 -31.83
C PHE A 406 25.36 -34.38 -31.81
N LYS A 407 24.38 -34.62 -32.69
CA LYS A 407 23.10 -33.89 -32.67
C LYS A 407 22.34 -34.13 -31.36
N LYS A 408 22.33 -35.35 -30.84
CA LYS A 408 21.72 -35.67 -29.54
C LYS A 408 22.41 -34.92 -28.40
N ILE A 409 23.74 -34.92 -28.36
CA ILE A 409 24.53 -34.16 -27.37
C ILE A 409 24.18 -32.67 -27.40
N LYS A 410 24.13 -32.08 -28.61
CA LYS A 410 23.75 -30.67 -28.78
C LYS A 410 22.36 -30.39 -28.19
N ASN A 411 21.39 -31.25 -28.49
CA ASN A 411 20.02 -31.08 -28.02
C ASN A 411 19.92 -31.21 -26.49
N GLU A 412 20.63 -32.16 -25.88
CA GLU A 412 20.70 -32.31 -24.40
C GLU A 412 21.26 -31.04 -23.73
N ILE A 413 22.26 -30.40 -24.35
CA ILE A 413 22.84 -29.15 -23.84
C ILE A 413 21.85 -28.00 -24.03
N TYR A 414 21.22 -27.89 -25.19
CA TYR A 414 20.19 -26.88 -25.45
C TYR A 414 19.04 -26.96 -24.42
N GLU A 415 18.53 -28.16 -24.15
CA GLU A 415 17.51 -28.36 -23.11
C GLU A 415 17.98 -27.91 -21.72
N SER A 416 19.26 -28.11 -21.40
CA SER A 416 19.84 -27.62 -20.14
C SER A 416 19.92 -26.08 -20.09
N PHE A 417 20.22 -25.41 -21.20
CA PHE A 417 20.14 -23.95 -21.30
C PHE A 417 18.72 -23.44 -21.10
N GLU A 418 17.73 -24.07 -21.75
CA GLU A 418 16.32 -23.70 -21.56
C GLU A 418 15.84 -23.88 -20.12
N LYS A 419 16.31 -24.92 -19.42
CA LYS A 419 16.03 -25.09 -17.98
C LYS A 419 16.59 -23.95 -17.12
N ILE A 420 17.82 -23.51 -17.37
CA ILE A 420 18.42 -22.37 -16.67
C ILE A 420 17.61 -21.10 -16.96
N LYS A 421 17.28 -20.84 -18.23
CA LYS A 421 16.47 -19.71 -18.66
C LYS A 421 15.10 -19.72 -17.97
N GLN A 422 14.45 -20.88 -17.88
CA GLN A 422 13.16 -21.00 -17.21
C GLN A 422 13.26 -20.67 -15.72
N LYS A 423 14.29 -21.15 -15.02
CA LYS A 423 14.51 -20.81 -13.60
C LYS A 423 14.68 -19.30 -13.38
N LEU A 424 15.40 -18.62 -14.27
CA LEU A 424 15.53 -17.15 -14.19
C LEU A 424 14.18 -16.45 -14.39
N LYS A 425 13.35 -16.93 -15.33
CA LYS A 425 11.99 -16.42 -15.52
C LYS A 425 11.12 -16.64 -14.28
N ASP A 426 11.16 -17.84 -13.71
CA ASP A 426 10.36 -18.20 -12.53
C ASP A 426 10.64 -17.29 -11.32
N PHE A 427 11.88 -16.80 -11.16
CA PHE A 427 12.17 -15.80 -10.12
C PHE A 427 11.38 -14.50 -10.33
N ILE A 428 11.32 -14.02 -11.56
CA ILE A 428 10.67 -12.75 -11.91
C ILE A 428 9.15 -12.89 -11.97
N ASP A 429 8.64 -14.03 -12.46
CA ASP A 429 7.19 -14.30 -12.53
C ASP A 429 6.54 -14.30 -11.14
N ASN A 430 7.26 -14.78 -10.12
CA ASN A 430 6.80 -14.72 -8.74
C ASN A 430 6.67 -13.27 -8.24
N LEU A 431 7.70 -12.44 -8.49
CA LEU A 431 7.65 -11.01 -8.13
C LEU A 431 6.55 -10.29 -8.90
N GLU A 432 6.42 -10.54 -10.20
CA GLU A 432 5.38 -9.98 -11.06
C GLU A 432 3.99 -10.22 -10.48
N LYS A 433 3.71 -11.46 -10.07
CA LYS A 433 2.42 -11.82 -9.47
C LYS A 433 2.14 -11.01 -8.21
N ASP A 434 3.11 -10.87 -7.31
CA ASP A 434 2.94 -10.16 -6.04
C ASP A 434 2.72 -8.65 -6.25
N ILE A 435 3.44 -8.05 -7.20
CA ILE A 435 3.28 -6.64 -7.58
C ILE A 435 1.93 -6.39 -8.27
N LEU A 436 1.49 -7.30 -9.13
CA LEU A 436 0.17 -7.19 -9.79
C LEU A 436 -0.98 -7.33 -8.78
N LEU A 437 -0.85 -8.19 -7.77
CA LEU A 437 -1.81 -8.29 -6.69
C LEU A 437 -1.87 -7.00 -5.85
N PHE A 438 -0.71 -6.44 -5.50
CA PHE A 438 -0.63 -5.14 -4.83
C PHE A 438 -1.32 -4.04 -5.65
N LYS A 439 -1.04 -3.97 -6.95
CA LYS A 439 -1.70 -3.03 -7.87
C LYS A 439 -3.21 -3.23 -7.89
N ALA A 440 -3.69 -4.46 -8.02
CA ALA A 440 -5.11 -4.76 -8.08
C ALA A 440 -5.86 -4.33 -6.81
N GLU A 441 -5.23 -4.55 -5.64
CA GLU A 441 -5.80 -4.21 -4.34
C GLU A 441 -5.88 -2.70 -4.12
N PHE A 442 -4.79 -1.96 -4.41
CA PHE A 442 -4.68 -0.55 -4.00
C PHE A 442 -4.95 0.47 -5.11
N SER A 443 -5.05 0.07 -6.38
CA SER A 443 -5.43 0.99 -7.47
C SER A 443 -6.87 1.52 -7.36
N ASN A 444 -7.73 0.85 -6.59
CA ASN A 444 -9.14 1.20 -6.42
C ASN A 444 -9.51 1.56 -4.98
N ILE A 445 -8.53 1.69 -4.08
CA ILE A 445 -8.80 2.01 -2.66
C ILE A 445 -9.60 3.30 -2.53
N GLN A 446 -10.61 3.28 -1.66
CA GLN A 446 -11.48 4.41 -1.35
C GLN A 446 -11.28 4.83 0.09
N LYS A 447 -11.63 6.08 0.38
CA LYS A 447 -11.71 6.59 1.74
C LYS A 447 -12.95 6.02 2.44
N ASP A 448 -12.82 5.73 3.73
CA ASP A 448 -13.91 5.22 4.56
C ASP A 448 -14.66 6.34 5.30
N ASN A 449 -14.00 7.49 5.49
CA ASN A 449 -14.54 8.63 6.21
C ASN A 449 -14.51 9.90 5.32
N ILE A 450 -15.58 10.69 5.35
CA ILE A 450 -15.69 11.93 4.57
C ILE A 450 -14.59 12.95 4.90
N LEU A 451 -14.06 12.92 6.13
CA LEU A 451 -13.01 13.81 6.61
C LEU A 451 -11.63 13.47 6.01
N GLN A 452 -11.44 12.23 5.55
CA GLN A 452 -10.21 11.79 4.91
C GLN A 452 -9.99 12.47 3.56
N SER A 453 -8.72 12.63 3.20
CA SER A 453 -8.29 13.40 2.03
C SER A 453 -8.59 12.70 0.70
N ASP A 454 -9.46 13.30 -0.12
CA ASP A 454 -9.72 12.82 -1.48
C ASP A 454 -8.46 12.80 -2.35
N LYS A 455 -7.62 13.84 -2.22
CA LYS A 455 -6.39 13.98 -3.00
C LYS A 455 -5.34 12.95 -2.59
N ASN A 456 -5.15 12.67 -1.30
CA ASN A 456 -4.20 11.64 -0.85
C ASN A 456 -4.57 10.26 -1.41
N PHE A 457 -5.85 9.87 -1.31
CA PHE A 457 -6.32 8.60 -1.87
C PHE A 457 -6.20 8.57 -3.39
N SER A 458 -6.48 9.69 -4.08
CA SER A 458 -6.32 9.77 -5.53
C SER A 458 -4.85 9.60 -5.96
N GLU A 459 -3.92 10.25 -5.27
CA GLU A 459 -2.48 10.14 -5.55
C GLU A 459 -1.96 8.73 -5.24
N LEU A 460 -2.41 8.12 -4.14
CA LEU A 460 -2.09 6.73 -3.81
C LEU A 460 -2.58 5.77 -4.90
N ARG A 461 -3.84 5.89 -5.35
CA ARG A 461 -4.37 5.07 -6.44
C ARG A 461 -3.56 5.22 -7.72
N ALA A 462 -3.20 6.46 -8.09
CA ALA A 462 -2.41 6.73 -9.28
C ALA A 462 -1.02 6.06 -9.18
N PHE A 463 -0.37 6.18 -8.02
CA PHE A 463 0.90 5.52 -7.73
C PHE A 463 0.80 3.99 -7.84
N CYS A 464 -0.20 3.40 -7.18
CA CYS A 464 -0.44 1.96 -7.20
C CYS A 464 -0.83 1.45 -8.59
N ASN A 465 -1.56 2.23 -9.39
CA ASN A 465 -1.89 1.86 -10.76
C ASN A 465 -0.66 1.82 -11.67
N ALA A 466 0.31 2.70 -11.43
CA ALA A 466 1.59 2.74 -12.13
C ALA A 466 2.65 1.77 -11.55
N SER A 467 2.27 0.86 -10.63
CA SER A 467 3.22 -0.05 -9.98
C SER A 467 4.05 -0.89 -10.96
N ASP A 468 3.48 -1.32 -12.09
CA ASP A 468 4.22 -2.12 -13.08
C ASP A 468 5.41 -1.34 -13.65
N GLU A 469 5.20 -0.04 -13.92
CA GLU A 469 6.24 0.86 -14.42
C GLU A 469 7.28 1.14 -13.34
N TYR A 470 6.83 1.44 -12.11
CA TYR A 470 7.73 1.76 -11.01
C TYR A 470 8.56 0.56 -10.52
N PHE A 471 7.98 -0.64 -10.52
CA PHE A 471 8.47 -1.76 -9.71
C PHE A 471 8.77 -3.03 -10.47
N LEU A 472 8.35 -3.17 -11.74
CA LEU A 472 8.52 -4.43 -12.48
C LEU A 472 9.36 -4.30 -13.76
N LYS A 473 9.32 -3.13 -14.42
CA LYS A 473 10.01 -2.90 -15.70
C LYS A 473 11.50 -3.27 -15.66
N ASP A 474 12.25 -2.74 -14.69
CA ASP A 474 13.71 -2.94 -14.63
C ASP A 474 14.10 -4.41 -14.38
N PHE A 475 13.27 -5.14 -13.63
CA PHE A 475 13.44 -6.58 -13.41
C PHE A 475 13.24 -7.37 -14.71
N LYS A 476 12.23 -7.00 -15.52
CA LYS A 476 11.99 -7.60 -16.83
C LYS A 476 13.11 -7.30 -17.83
N GLU A 477 13.63 -6.07 -17.82
CA GLU A 477 14.77 -5.69 -18.66
C GLU A 477 16.05 -6.45 -18.28
N LEU A 478 16.31 -6.59 -16.98
CA LEU A 478 17.42 -7.40 -16.47
C LEU A 478 17.29 -8.87 -16.89
N LEU A 479 16.10 -9.46 -16.72
CA LEU A 479 15.82 -10.82 -17.17
C LEU A 479 16.08 -10.97 -18.66
N PHE A 480 15.52 -10.09 -19.49
CA PHE A 480 15.70 -10.13 -20.93
C PHE A 480 17.18 -10.09 -21.32
N LYS A 481 17.96 -9.20 -20.71
CA LYS A 481 19.41 -9.10 -20.95
C LYS A 481 20.13 -10.39 -20.57
N SER A 482 19.84 -10.98 -19.40
CA SER A 482 20.45 -12.25 -18.99
C SER A 482 20.09 -13.40 -19.93
N LEU A 483 18.83 -13.49 -20.37
CA LEU A 483 18.40 -14.50 -21.34
C LEU A 483 19.12 -14.35 -22.68
N LEU A 484 19.28 -13.11 -23.16
CA LEU A 484 20.02 -12.82 -24.39
C LEU A 484 21.50 -13.23 -24.30
N GLU A 485 22.16 -12.95 -23.17
CA GLU A 485 23.55 -13.35 -22.95
C GLU A 485 23.72 -14.88 -22.92
N LEU A 486 22.76 -15.60 -22.35
CA LEU A 486 22.73 -17.07 -22.37
C LEU A 486 22.57 -17.61 -23.80
N ASP A 487 21.65 -17.05 -24.58
CA ASP A 487 21.40 -17.45 -25.97
C ASP A 487 22.63 -17.18 -26.85
N LEU A 488 23.27 -16.02 -26.70
CA LEU A 488 24.49 -15.68 -27.43
C LEU A 488 25.65 -16.62 -27.10
N PHE A 489 25.78 -17.04 -25.83
CA PHE A 489 26.81 -17.99 -25.44
C PHE A 489 26.53 -19.39 -26.01
N PHE A 490 25.28 -19.85 -25.98
CA PHE A 490 24.89 -21.11 -26.62
C PHE A 490 25.15 -21.08 -28.12
N GLU A 491 24.80 -20.01 -28.82
CA GLU A 491 25.07 -19.87 -30.26
C GLU A 491 26.56 -19.91 -30.56
N LYS A 492 27.39 -19.26 -29.75
CA LYS A 492 28.86 -19.34 -29.88
C LYS A 492 29.35 -20.78 -29.74
N LEU A 493 28.85 -21.52 -28.74
CA LEU A 493 29.18 -22.92 -28.49
C LEU A 493 28.72 -23.82 -29.64
N ASN A 494 27.50 -23.61 -30.13
CA ASN A 494 26.93 -24.35 -31.25
C ASN A 494 27.76 -24.14 -32.53
N LEU A 495 27.97 -22.90 -32.95
CA LEU A 495 28.63 -22.58 -34.21
C LEU A 495 30.10 -23.00 -34.25
N LYS A 496 30.85 -22.85 -33.14
CA LYS A 496 32.28 -23.16 -33.10
C LYS A 496 32.59 -24.63 -32.81
N ALA A 497 31.68 -25.36 -32.16
CA ALA A 497 31.92 -26.73 -31.72
C ALA A 497 30.87 -27.71 -32.26
N PHE A 498 29.62 -27.63 -31.80
CA PHE A 498 28.61 -28.66 -32.09
C PHE A 498 28.09 -28.70 -33.52
N ALA A 499 28.26 -27.63 -34.30
CA ALA A 499 27.97 -27.61 -35.72
C ALA A 499 29.23 -27.75 -36.59
N ASN A 500 30.42 -27.52 -36.00
CA ASN A 500 31.69 -27.48 -36.73
C ASN A 500 32.51 -28.78 -36.65
N TYR A 501 32.00 -29.82 -35.97
CA TYR A 501 32.72 -31.10 -35.81
C TYR A 501 33.15 -31.75 -37.13
N ALA A 502 32.35 -31.58 -38.19
CA ALA A 502 32.66 -32.10 -39.52
C ALA A 502 33.89 -31.40 -40.10
N ASN A 503 33.95 -30.06 -40.04
CA ASN A 503 35.10 -29.30 -40.50
C ASN A 503 36.33 -29.57 -39.64
N ALA A 504 36.17 -29.65 -38.31
CA ALA A 504 37.25 -30.02 -37.40
C ALA A 504 37.84 -31.39 -37.75
N THR A 505 37.01 -32.34 -38.14
CA THR A 505 37.46 -33.66 -38.61
C THR A 505 38.23 -33.58 -39.92
N LYS A 506 37.73 -32.83 -40.92
CA LYS A 506 38.45 -32.63 -42.20
C LYS A 506 39.82 -31.99 -41.99
N LEU A 507 39.90 -30.94 -41.19
CA LEU A 507 41.15 -30.22 -40.90
C LEU A 507 42.15 -31.11 -40.15
N SER A 508 41.66 -31.93 -39.22
CA SER A 508 42.49 -32.90 -38.50
C SER A 508 43.00 -34.01 -39.43
N LEU A 509 42.13 -34.59 -40.26
CA LEU A 509 42.49 -35.61 -41.25
C LEU A 509 43.51 -35.10 -42.26
N ALA A 510 43.31 -33.90 -42.80
CA ALA A 510 44.23 -33.27 -43.75
C ALA A 510 45.60 -33.00 -43.11
N PHE A 511 45.62 -32.53 -41.86
CA PHE A 511 46.86 -32.31 -41.11
C PHE A 511 47.67 -33.60 -40.95
N PHE A 512 47.05 -34.70 -40.51
CA PHE A 512 47.76 -35.97 -40.34
C PHE A 512 48.18 -36.61 -41.66
N SER A 513 47.34 -36.54 -42.70
CA SER A 513 47.72 -37.03 -44.03
C SER A 513 48.95 -36.28 -44.56
N ARG A 514 48.97 -34.96 -44.45
CA ARG A 514 50.13 -34.14 -44.82
C ARG A 514 51.37 -34.51 -44.00
N LYS A 515 51.25 -34.59 -42.67
CA LYS A 515 52.37 -34.89 -41.77
C LYS A 515 52.96 -36.28 -42.00
N ILE A 516 52.11 -37.28 -42.29
CA ILE A 516 52.54 -38.63 -42.71
C ILE A 516 53.32 -38.55 -44.03
N ASN A 517 52.78 -37.86 -45.04
CA ASN A 517 53.43 -37.76 -46.35
C ASN A 517 54.76 -36.99 -46.28
N GLU A 518 54.84 -35.88 -45.54
CA GLU A 518 56.08 -35.13 -45.33
C GLU A 518 57.17 -36.00 -44.67
N SER A 519 56.81 -36.74 -43.62
CA SER A 519 57.73 -37.67 -42.97
C SER A 519 58.17 -38.80 -43.90
N ARG A 520 57.26 -39.31 -44.75
CA ARG A 520 57.59 -40.31 -45.77
C ARG A 520 58.62 -39.78 -46.76
N VAL A 521 58.40 -38.58 -47.30
CA VAL A 521 59.33 -37.96 -48.27
C VAL A 521 60.73 -37.76 -47.67
N LEU A 522 60.82 -37.35 -46.40
CA LEU A 522 62.10 -37.22 -45.69
C LEU A 522 62.78 -38.57 -45.46
N TYR A 523 62.01 -39.61 -45.12
CA TYR A 523 62.53 -40.98 -44.96
C TYR A 523 63.09 -41.55 -46.27
N GLU A 524 62.41 -41.29 -47.39
CA GLU A 524 62.87 -41.71 -48.72
C GLU A 524 64.15 -40.96 -49.15
N LEU A 525 64.32 -39.71 -48.70
CA LEU A 525 65.53 -38.91 -48.92
C LEU A 525 66.74 -39.46 -48.13
N ASP A 526 66.60 -39.60 -46.80
CA ASP A 526 67.62 -40.20 -45.95
C ASP A 526 67.05 -41.02 -44.78
N SER A 527 66.74 -42.28 -45.08
CA SER A 527 66.30 -43.28 -44.10
C SER A 527 67.26 -43.57 -42.93
N SER A 528 68.49 -43.06 -42.93
CA SER A 528 69.43 -43.21 -41.81
C SER A 528 69.32 -42.08 -40.77
N GLU A 529 68.83 -40.91 -41.20
CA GLU A 529 68.66 -39.72 -40.37
C GLU A 529 67.19 -39.52 -39.96
N PHE A 530 66.25 -39.82 -40.87
CA PHE A 530 64.82 -39.59 -40.66
C PHE A 530 64.07 -40.88 -40.32
N THR A 531 63.03 -40.76 -39.51
CA THR A 531 62.11 -41.88 -39.15
C THR A 531 60.70 -41.58 -39.64
N LEU A 532 59.92 -42.64 -39.90
CA LEU A 532 58.52 -42.53 -40.29
C LEU A 532 57.66 -42.07 -39.10
N PHE A 533 56.80 -41.10 -39.35
CA PHE A 533 55.86 -40.58 -38.37
C PHE A 533 54.60 -41.44 -38.33
N TYR A 534 54.39 -42.10 -37.19
CA TYR A 534 53.16 -42.82 -36.88
C TYR A 534 52.32 -41.99 -35.91
N PRO A 535 51.15 -41.47 -36.34
CA PRO A 535 50.32 -40.67 -35.46
C PRO A 535 49.87 -41.46 -34.23
N LYS A 536 50.08 -40.91 -33.04
CA LYS A 536 49.53 -41.49 -31.80
C LYS A 536 48.09 -41.04 -31.60
N LYS A 537 47.26 -41.89 -31.01
CA LYS A 537 45.86 -41.55 -30.69
C LYS A 537 45.75 -40.27 -29.84
N SER A 538 46.67 -40.06 -28.90
CA SER A 538 46.73 -38.83 -28.07
C SER A 538 47.03 -37.57 -28.90
N GLU A 539 47.94 -37.65 -29.88
CA GLU A 539 48.24 -36.51 -30.77
C GLU A 539 47.04 -36.16 -31.65
N ILE A 540 46.31 -37.18 -32.13
CA ILE A 540 45.08 -36.98 -32.90
C ILE A 540 44.02 -36.31 -32.04
N TYR A 541 43.85 -36.77 -30.80
CA TYR A 541 42.91 -36.20 -29.85
C TYR A 541 43.20 -34.71 -29.56
N GLU A 542 44.43 -34.34 -29.22
CA GLU A 542 44.80 -32.94 -28.96
C GLU A 542 44.60 -32.04 -30.20
N ARG A 543 44.87 -32.58 -31.40
CA ARG A 543 44.62 -31.87 -32.66
C ARG A 543 43.12 -31.63 -32.86
N VAL A 544 42.29 -32.65 -32.66
CA VAL A 544 40.83 -32.53 -32.79
C VAL A 544 40.27 -31.54 -31.76
N LEU A 545 40.74 -31.58 -30.51
CA LEU A 545 40.33 -30.62 -29.48
C LEU A 545 40.66 -29.18 -29.86
N THR A 546 41.83 -28.96 -30.48
CA THR A 546 42.21 -27.64 -31.02
C THR A 546 41.20 -27.19 -32.08
N GLU A 547 40.87 -28.04 -33.04
CA GLU A 547 39.94 -27.70 -34.13
C GLU A 547 38.48 -27.53 -33.66
N LEU A 548 38.10 -28.18 -32.56
CA LEU A 548 36.81 -27.99 -31.87
C LEU A 548 36.77 -26.76 -30.96
N ASN A 549 37.85 -25.97 -30.88
CA ASN A 549 38.01 -24.84 -29.98
C ASN A 549 37.83 -25.23 -28.49
N ALA A 550 38.18 -26.46 -28.11
CA ALA A 550 37.91 -26.98 -26.78
C ALA A 550 38.62 -26.20 -25.67
N TYR A 551 39.83 -25.70 -25.90
CA TYR A 551 40.57 -24.87 -24.93
C TYR A 551 39.95 -23.47 -24.76
N GLU A 552 39.36 -22.89 -25.82
CA GLU A 552 38.58 -21.66 -25.69
C GLU A 552 37.38 -21.92 -24.77
N PHE A 553 36.63 -23.00 -25.00
CA PHE A 553 35.48 -23.33 -24.17
C PHE A 553 35.85 -23.79 -22.76
N GLU A 554 36.97 -24.46 -22.56
CA GLU A 554 37.49 -24.74 -21.22
C GLU A 554 37.77 -23.45 -20.44
N ALA A 555 38.37 -22.45 -21.09
CA ALA A 555 38.56 -21.14 -20.48
C ALA A 555 37.22 -20.44 -20.16
N LEU A 556 36.21 -20.54 -21.02
CA LEU A 556 34.91 -19.89 -20.86
C LEU A 556 33.94 -20.65 -19.93
N LEU A 557 34.15 -21.94 -19.69
CA LEU A 557 33.29 -22.78 -18.84
C LEU A 557 33.91 -23.00 -17.45
N ILE A 558 35.24 -23.04 -17.34
CA ILE A 558 35.94 -23.40 -16.10
C ILE A 558 36.73 -22.21 -15.53
N ASN A 559 37.65 -21.63 -16.32
CA ASN A 559 38.56 -20.61 -15.80
C ASN A 559 37.86 -19.26 -15.55
N LYS A 560 36.97 -18.87 -16.47
CA LYS A 560 36.14 -17.67 -16.42
C LYS A 560 34.71 -18.07 -16.82
N PRO A 561 33.98 -18.77 -15.92
CA PRO A 561 32.71 -19.40 -16.25
C PRO A 561 31.66 -18.35 -16.63
N ILE A 562 31.36 -18.23 -17.93
CA ILE A 562 30.43 -17.22 -18.45
C ILE A 562 29.03 -17.41 -17.84
N LEU A 563 28.53 -18.64 -17.78
CA LEU A 563 27.19 -18.90 -17.24
C LEU A 563 27.06 -18.46 -15.77
N VAL A 564 28.08 -18.76 -14.95
CA VAL A 564 28.12 -18.33 -13.54
C VAL A 564 28.21 -16.81 -13.44
N LYS A 565 28.98 -16.16 -14.33
CA LYS A 565 29.08 -14.70 -14.37
C LYS A 565 27.73 -14.06 -14.70
N ILE A 566 27.00 -14.57 -15.69
CA ILE A 566 25.66 -14.09 -16.06
C ILE A 566 24.70 -14.23 -14.87
N SER A 567 24.69 -15.40 -14.23
CA SER A 567 23.87 -15.65 -13.04
C SER A 567 24.22 -14.71 -11.89
N ASN A 568 25.50 -14.56 -11.52
CA ASN A 568 25.90 -13.65 -10.45
C ASN A 568 25.54 -12.20 -10.77
N HIS A 569 25.69 -11.76 -12.03
CA HIS A 569 25.25 -10.44 -12.46
C HIS A 569 23.74 -10.26 -12.28
N PHE A 570 22.94 -11.27 -12.62
CA PHE A 570 21.49 -11.25 -12.41
C PHE A 570 21.14 -11.07 -10.92
N LEU A 571 21.79 -11.82 -10.01
CA LEU A 571 21.55 -11.69 -8.57
C LEU A 571 21.94 -10.30 -8.02
N GLU A 572 23.13 -9.82 -8.39
CA GLU A 572 23.65 -8.52 -7.95
C GLU A 572 22.75 -7.38 -8.42
N GLN A 573 22.37 -7.37 -9.70
CA GLN A 573 21.50 -6.34 -10.25
C GLN A 573 20.09 -6.40 -9.67
N ASN A 574 19.54 -7.59 -9.41
CA ASN A 574 18.27 -7.70 -8.68
C ASN A 574 18.36 -7.01 -7.30
N THR A 575 19.44 -7.24 -6.57
CA THR A 575 19.67 -6.61 -5.25
C THR A 575 19.73 -5.08 -5.37
N ASN A 576 20.43 -4.56 -6.38
CA ASN A 576 20.54 -3.12 -6.61
C ASN A 576 19.17 -2.51 -6.96
N ILE A 577 18.41 -3.15 -7.85
CA ILE A 577 17.08 -2.69 -8.24
C ILE A 577 16.16 -2.65 -7.00
N ILE A 578 16.17 -3.69 -6.16
CA ILE A 578 15.39 -3.71 -4.91
C ILE A 578 15.74 -2.52 -4.00
N GLN A 579 17.03 -2.21 -3.84
CA GLN A 579 17.46 -1.06 -3.04
C GLN A 579 16.96 0.27 -3.63
N GLU A 580 16.97 0.41 -4.97
CA GLU A 580 16.39 1.58 -5.63
C GLU A 580 14.88 1.67 -5.43
N LYS A 581 14.16 0.55 -5.48
CA LYS A 581 12.70 0.52 -5.25
C LYS A 581 12.36 0.88 -3.81
N ASN A 582 13.11 0.38 -2.84
CA ASN A 582 12.93 0.74 -1.44
C ASN A 582 13.14 2.24 -1.19
N LYS A 583 14.11 2.88 -1.86
CA LYS A 583 14.28 4.35 -1.76
C LYS A 583 13.06 5.12 -2.23
N ILE A 584 12.36 4.66 -3.27
CA ILE A 584 11.10 5.28 -3.73
C ILE A 584 10.03 5.18 -2.64
N LEU A 585 9.92 4.02 -1.99
CA LEU A 585 8.99 3.81 -0.88
C LEU A 585 9.34 4.65 0.35
N ASP A 586 10.63 4.78 0.66
CA ASP A 586 11.11 5.62 1.77
C ASP A 586 10.77 7.09 1.56
N LEU A 587 10.90 7.60 0.32
CA LEU A 587 10.46 8.97 -0.01
C LEU A 587 8.98 9.18 0.27
N LYS A 588 8.13 8.19 -0.06
CA LYS A 588 6.70 8.23 0.28
C LYS A 588 6.43 8.17 1.77
N LYS A 589 7.20 7.38 2.51
CA LYS A 589 7.11 7.33 3.98
C LYS A 589 7.55 8.64 4.63
N VAL A 590 8.53 9.37 4.07
CA VAL A 590 8.93 10.70 4.55
C VAL A 590 7.81 11.72 4.40
N GLU A 591 7.11 11.72 3.25
CA GLU A 591 5.92 12.57 3.05
C GLU A 591 4.83 12.28 4.09
N LEU A 592 4.57 11.00 4.37
CA LEU A 592 3.61 10.57 5.39
C LEU A 592 4.06 10.94 6.81
N GLN A 593 5.34 10.77 7.12
CA GLN A 593 5.91 11.10 8.42
C GLN A 593 5.75 12.59 8.73
N LYS A 594 5.96 13.47 7.73
CA LYS A 594 5.72 14.91 7.87
C LYS A 594 4.26 15.21 8.25
N ARG A 595 3.29 14.52 7.63
CA ARG A 595 1.86 14.68 7.98
C ARG A 595 1.56 14.17 9.39
N LYS A 596 2.15 13.03 9.76
CA LYS A 596 2.02 12.45 11.10
C LYS A 596 2.55 13.38 12.18
N GLU A 597 3.72 13.98 11.97
CA GLU A 597 4.33 14.94 12.90
C GLU A 597 3.42 16.15 13.12
N GLN A 598 2.83 16.70 12.05
CA GLN A 598 1.86 17.78 12.14
C GLN A 598 0.64 17.40 12.99
N ILE A 599 0.10 16.19 12.79
CA ILE A 599 -1.06 15.69 13.55
C ILE A 599 -0.70 15.50 15.03
N LEU A 600 0.48 14.92 15.32
CA LEU A 600 0.96 14.69 16.68
C LEU A 600 1.23 15.98 17.43
N GLU A 601 1.80 16.99 16.76
CA GLU A 601 2.01 18.32 17.34
C GLU A 601 0.68 18.97 17.73
N VAL A 602 -0.35 18.87 16.88
CA VAL A 602 -1.69 19.35 17.23
C VAL A 602 -2.23 18.59 18.44
N ARG A 603 -2.06 17.26 18.46
CA ARG A 603 -2.55 16.40 19.54
C ARG A 603 -1.85 16.66 20.88
N SER A 604 -0.56 16.97 20.89
CA SER A 604 0.18 17.27 22.13
C SER A 604 -0.28 18.57 22.76
N VAL A 605 -0.47 19.63 21.97
CA VAL A 605 -0.97 20.93 22.45
C VAL A 605 -2.36 20.80 23.09
N LEU A 606 -3.20 19.90 22.59
CA LEU A 606 -4.54 19.64 23.15
C LEU A 606 -4.54 18.83 24.45
N LYS A 607 -3.46 18.09 24.75
CA LYS A 607 -3.30 17.30 25.98
C LYS A 607 -2.64 18.07 27.12
N GLU A 608 -1.77 19.02 26.78
CA GLU A 608 -1.03 19.85 27.76
C GLU A 608 -1.86 21.01 28.31
N ASN A 609 -2.89 21.44 27.59
CA ASN A 609 -3.84 22.48 27.98
C ASN A 609 -5.18 21.89 28.34
#